data_AF-F0GVS1-F1
#
_entry.id   AF-F0GVS1-F1
#
_cell.length_a   1.000
_cell.length_b   1.000
_cell.length_c   1.000
_cell.angle_alpha   90.00
_cell.angle_beta   90.00
_cell.angle_gamma   90.00
#
_symmetry.space_group_name_H-M   'P 1'
#
loop_
_entity.id
_entity.type
_entity.pdbx_description
1 polymer ?
#
loop_
_entity_poly.entity_id
_entity_poly.type
_entity_poly.pdbx_seq_one_letter_code
_entity_poly.pdbx_strand_id
1 'polypeptide(L)'
;MGKRRNRKERNVIKRYNSLTKFSSGLWFLAGAAVLAFGIYFREIFEIVFGVFGMIYSIANLKNKNYSQSSIKRVEMNKLSFIVVFIVVYSLVNPIGNIPLLFDLYKRDLILNGGLIDD
;
A
#
# COMPACT_ATOMS: atom_id res chain seq x y z
N MET A 1 30.56 16.94 5.04
CA MET A 1 29.08 17.04 4.98
C MET A 1 28.38 15.82 4.34
N GLY A 2 29.02 15.05 3.44
CA GLY A 2 28.37 13.92 2.74
C GLY A 2 27.87 12.73 3.60
N LYS A 3 28.58 12.34 4.68
CA LYS A 3 28.16 11.19 5.53
C LYS A 3 26.82 11.40 6.25
N ARG A 4 26.47 12.64 6.63
CA ARG A 4 25.17 12.96 7.28
C ARG A 4 24.02 12.90 6.28
N ARG A 5 24.21 13.40 5.05
CA ARG A 5 23.20 13.36 3.97
C ARG A 5 22.86 11.90 3.58
N ASN A 6 23.88 11.06 3.39
CA ASN A 6 23.70 9.63 3.12
C ASN A 6 23.07 8.84 4.28
N ARG A 7 23.15 9.34 5.53
CA ARG A 7 22.48 8.72 6.67
C ARG A 7 21.00 9.10 6.74
N LYS A 8 20.67 10.37 6.44
CA LYS A 8 19.29 10.84 6.34
C LYS A 8 18.52 10.11 5.24
N GLU A 9 19.09 10.04 4.03
CA GLU A 9 18.47 9.34 2.90
C GLU A 9 18.20 7.87 3.21
N ARG A 10 19.18 7.15 3.78
CA ARG A 10 18.99 5.76 4.22
C ARG A 10 17.90 5.61 5.29
N ASN A 11 17.77 6.56 6.20
CA ASN A 11 16.71 6.54 7.21
C ASN A 11 15.32 6.72 6.58
N VAL A 12 15.19 7.62 5.59
CA VAL A 12 13.95 7.82 4.83
C VAL A 12 13.55 6.56 4.09
N ILE A 13 14.48 5.95 3.35
CA ILE A 13 14.23 4.70 2.61
C ILE A 13 13.82 3.57 3.57
N LYS A 14 14.49 3.45 4.73
CA LYS A 14 14.12 2.46 5.75
C LYS A 14 12.71 2.69 6.30
N ARG A 15 12.34 3.95 6.59
CA ARG A 15 11.01 4.30 7.08
C ARG A 15 9.94 4.00 6.04
N TYR A 16 10.17 4.36 4.78
CA TYR A 16 9.29 4.04 3.67
C TYR A 16 9.07 2.52 3.51
N ASN A 17 10.16 1.73 3.53
CA ASN A 17 10.08 0.28 3.41
C ASN A 17 9.33 -0.35 4.61
N SER A 18 9.48 0.21 5.81
CA SER A 18 8.72 -0.21 6.99
C SER A 18 7.22 0.02 6.81
N LEU A 19 6.83 1.22 6.37
CA LEU A 19 5.43 1.56 6.09
C LEU A 19 4.84 0.70 4.96
N THR A 20 5.63 0.39 3.94
CA THR A 20 5.24 -0.49 2.84
C THR A 20 5.02 -1.93 3.32
N LYS A 21 5.87 -2.42 4.23
CA LYS A 21 5.69 -3.72 4.88
C LYS A 21 4.39 -3.76 5.70
N PHE A 22 4.09 -2.69 6.43
CA PHE A 22 2.83 -2.58 7.18
C PHE A 22 1.60 -2.54 6.25
N SER A 23 1.64 -1.72 5.20
CA SER A 23 0.62 -1.70 4.13
C SER A 23 0.39 -3.10 3.55
N SER A 24 1.46 -3.82 3.24
CA SER A 24 1.36 -5.19 2.73
C SER A 24 0.69 -6.15 3.73
N GLY A 25 0.98 -6.01 5.02
CA GLY A 25 0.29 -6.77 6.07
C GLY A 25 -1.20 -6.48 6.11
N LEU A 26 -1.61 -5.21 6.01
CA LEU A 26 -3.02 -4.83 5.93
C LEU A 26 -3.70 -5.41 4.69
N TRP A 27 -3.05 -5.35 3.53
CA TRP A 27 -3.56 -5.93 2.28
C TRP A 27 -3.76 -7.45 2.40
N PHE A 28 -2.84 -8.16 3.05
CA PHE A 28 -2.96 -9.60 3.26
C PHE A 28 -4.14 -9.94 4.18
N LEU A 29 -4.25 -9.24 5.31
CA LEU A 29 -5.32 -9.47 6.28
C LEU A 29 -6.70 -9.13 5.72
N ALA A 30 -6.82 -7.98 5.04
CA ALA A 30 -8.05 -7.59 4.38
C ALA A 30 -8.41 -8.56 3.25
N GLY A 31 -7.44 -8.96 2.41
CA GLY A 31 -7.64 -9.96 1.37
C GLY A 31 -8.11 -11.30 1.92
N ALA A 32 -7.51 -11.78 3.01
CA ALA A 32 -7.92 -13.01 3.68
C ALA A 32 -9.34 -12.92 4.27
N ALA A 33 -9.70 -11.79 4.88
CA ALA A 33 -11.03 -11.57 5.44
C ALA A 33 -12.11 -11.50 4.34
N VAL A 34 -11.85 -10.76 3.26
CA VAL A 34 -12.76 -10.66 2.11
C VAL A 34 -12.91 -12.03 1.42
N LEU A 35 -11.81 -12.78 1.27
CA LEU A 35 -11.84 -14.13 0.71
C LEU A 35 -12.66 -15.10 1.59
N ALA A 36 -12.46 -15.06 2.91
CA ALA A 36 -13.23 -15.88 3.84
C ALA A 36 -14.73 -15.57 3.76
N PHE A 37 -15.08 -14.28 3.64
CA PHE A 37 -16.46 -13.84 3.42
C PHE A 37 -17.04 -14.41 2.12
N GLY A 38 -16.30 -14.26 1.01
CA GLY A 38 -16.71 -14.79 -0.29
C GLY A 38 -16.89 -16.31 -0.30
N ILE A 39 -16.02 -17.08 0.38
CA ILE A 39 -16.16 -18.53 0.51
C ILE A 39 -17.40 -18.89 1.34
N TYR A 40 -17.63 -18.19 2.45
CA TYR A 40 -18.74 -18.47 3.36
C TYR A 40 -20.11 -18.16 2.72
N PHE A 41 -20.26 -16.99 2.08
CA PHE A 41 -21.50 -16.57 1.44
C PHE A 41 -21.62 -16.99 -0.03
N ARG A 42 -20.57 -17.62 -0.60
CA ARG A 42 -20.47 -18.04 -2.01
C ARG A 42 -20.56 -16.89 -3.01
N GLU A 43 -19.98 -15.75 -2.65
CA GLU A 43 -19.98 -14.56 -3.49
C GLU A 43 -18.69 -14.47 -4.31
N ILE A 44 -18.83 -14.43 -5.64
CA ILE A 44 -17.71 -14.56 -6.57
C ILE A 44 -16.80 -13.32 -6.57
N PHE A 45 -17.35 -12.13 -6.39
CA PHE A 45 -16.57 -10.90 -6.42
C PHE A 45 -15.60 -10.82 -5.24
N GLU A 46 -16.04 -11.23 -4.06
CA GLU A 46 -15.31 -11.27 -2.80
C GLU A 46 -14.18 -12.31 -2.90
N ILE A 47 -14.44 -13.46 -3.54
CA ILE A 47 -13.39 -14.44 -3.82
C ILE A 47 -12.30 -13.82 -4.72
N VAL A 48 -12.70 -13.21 -5.85
CA VAL A 48 -11.77 -12.61 -6.81
C VAL A 48 -10.96 -11.48 -6.18
N PHE A 49 -11.62 -10.54 -5.49
CA PHE A 49 -10.98 -9.38 -4.88
C PHE A 49 -10.25 -9.70 -3.58
N GLY A 50 -10.64 -10.77 -2.88
CA GLY A 50 -9.89 -11.33 -1.76
C GLY A 50 -8.55 -11.90 -2.22
N VAL A 51 -8.56 -12.74 -3.27
CA VAL A 51 -7.33 -13.25 -3.91
C VAL A 51 -6.47 -12.11 -4.46
N PHE A 52 -7.08 -11.12 -5.11
CA PHE A 52 -6.37 -9.95 -5.61
C PHE A 52 -5.62 -9.20 -4.49
N GLY A 53 -6.28 -8.97 -3.35
CA GLY A 53 -5.65 -8.32 -2.19
C GLY A 53 -4.45 -9.09 -1.65
N MET A 54 -4.52 -10.43 -1.63
CA MET A 54 -3.39 -11.27 -1.23
C MET A 54 -2.23 -11.22 -2.24
N ILE A 55 -2.51 -11.26 -3.55
CA ILE A 55 -1.48 -11.12 -4.60
C ILE A 55 -0.82 -9.75 -4.51
N TYR A 56 -1.62 -8.69 -4.35
CA TYR A 56 -1.12 -7.32 -4.21
C TYR A 56 -0.19 -7.18 -3.00
N SER A 57 -0.54 -7.78 -1.85
CA SER A 57 0.33 -7.81 -0.66
C SER A 57 1.72 -8.37 -0.97
N ILE A 58 1.79 -9.51 -1.67
CA ILE A 58 3.05 -10.15 -2.05
C ILE A 58 3.85 -9.28 -3.02
N ALA A 59 3.19 -8.70 -4.02
CA ALA A 59 3.83 -7.80 -4.98
C ALA A 59 4.41 -6.55 -4.30
N ASN A 60 3.69 -5.97 -3.34
CA ASN A 60 4.08 -4.77 -2.60
C ASN A 60 5.29 -5.04 -1.68
N LEU A 61 5.44 -6.26 -1.14
CA LEU A 61 6.63 -6.67 -0.38
C LEU A 61 7.89 -6.84 -1.25
N LYS A 62 7.75 -7.28 -2.50
CA LYS A 62 8.88 -7.51 -3.41
C LYS A 62 9.53 -6.22 -3.88
N ASN A 63 8.77 -5.13 -3.97
CA ASN A 63 9.28 -3.84 -4.41
C ASN A 63 10.05 -3.11 -3.30
N LYS A 64 11.36 -3.37 -3.21
CA LYS A 64 12.27 -2.54 -2.43
C LYS A 64 12.65 -1.29 -3.22
N ASN A 65 12.37 -0.12 -2.66
CA ASN A 65 12.85 1.14 -3.22
C ASN A 65 14.27 1.44 -2.76
N TYR A 66 15.09 1.96 -3.67
CA TYR A 66 16.50 2.24 -3.46
C TYR A 66 16.84 3.75 -3.48
N SER A 67 15.91 4.62 -3.87
CA SER A 67 16.10 6.08 -3.87
C SER A 67 14.83 6.83 -3.48
N GLN A 68 14.98 8.06 -3.00
CA GLN A 68 13.83 8.94 -2.72
C GLN A 68 13.08 9.34 -4.00
N SER A 69 13.78 9.51 -5.12
CA SER A 69 13.17 9.81 -6.42
C SER A 69 12.28 8.67 -6.93
N SER A 70 12.66 7.40 -6.70
CA SER A 70 11.83 6.25 -7.06
C SER A 70 10.58 6.20 -6.18
N ILE A 71 10.70 6.47 -4.88
CA ILE A 71 9.58 6.56 -3.95
C ILE A 71 8.57 7.63 -4.41
N LYS A 72 9.03 8.85 -4.71
CA LYS A 72 8.17 9.96 -5.14
C LYS A 72 7.37 9.59 -6.40
N ARG A 73 8.03 8.99 -7.39
CA ARG A 73 7.37 8.55 -8.64
C ARG A 73 6.31 7.46 -8.40
N VAL A 74 6.62 6.47 -7.56
CA VAL A 74 5.67 5.40 -7.22
C VAL A 74 4.44 5.96 -6.52
N GLU A 75 4.63 6.80 -5.52
CA GLU A 75 3.52 7.36 -4.72
C GLU A 75 2.68 8.39 -5.49
N MET A 76 3.28 9.15 -6.42
CA MET A 76 2.52 10.02 -7.33
C MET A 76 1.55 9.23 -8.21
N ASN A 77 1.99 8.10 -8.76
CA ASN A 77 1.18 7.27 -9.66
C ASN A 77 0.16 6.39 -8.92
N LYS A 78 0.28 6.25 -7.58
CA LYS A 78 -0.57 5.37 -6.78
C LYS A 78 -1.98 5.91 -6.55
N LEU A 79 -2.20 7.23 -6.67
CA LEU A 79 -3.48 7.85 -6.33
C LEU A 79 -4.65 7.31 -7.14
N SER A 80 -4.51 7.23 -8.47
CA SER A 80 -5.57 6.73 -9.35
C SER A 80 -5.94 5.28 -9.04
N PHE A 81 -4.95 4.44 -8.76
CA PHE A 81 -5.17 3.06 -8.30
C PHE A 81 -5.99 3.04 -7.01
N ILE A 82 -5.61 3.84 -6.01
CA ILE A 82 -6.31 3.85 -4.72
C ILE A 82 -7.77 4.30 -4.88
N VAL A 83 -8.02 5.39 -5.62
CA VAL A 83 -9.37 5.92 -5.82
C VAL A 83 -10.28 4.90 -6.50
N VAL A 84 -9.80 4.26 -7.58
CA VAL A 84 -10.58 3.21 -8.29
C VAL A 84 -10.90 2.05 -7.36
N PHE A 85 -9.90 1.57 -6.60
CA PHE A 85 -10.10 0.42 -5.74
C PHE A 85 -10.95 0.72 -4.50
N ILE A 86 -11.00 1.98 -4.02
CA ILE A 86 -11.96 2.38 -2.98
C ILE A 86 -13.39 2.21 -3.48
N VAL A 87 -13.67 2.64 -4.72
CA VAL A 87 -15.01 2.47 -5.32
C VAL A 87 -15.34 0.98 -5.44
N VAL A 88 -14.41 0.19 -5.97
CA VAL A 88 -14.58 -1.25 -6.15
C VAL A 88 -14.85 -1.96 -4.81
N TYR A 89 -13.99 -1.78 -3.80
CA TYR A 89 -14.18 -2.46 -2.52
C TYR A 89 -15.38 -1.92 -1.73
N SER A 90 -15.84 -0.69 -1.98
CA SER A 90 -17.11 -0.22 -1.41
C SER A 90 -18.33 -0.95 -1.97
N LEU A 91 -18.23 -1.48 -3.19
CA LEU A 91 -19.28 -2.30 -3.82
C LEU A 91 -19.16 -3.79 -3.48
N VAL A 92 -17.94 -4.29 -3.32
CA VAL A 92 -17.64 -5.69 -3.01
C VAL A 92 -17.68 -5.91 -1.50
N ASN A 93 -16.68 -5.41 -0.79
CA ASN A 93 -16.61 -5.55 0.66
C ASN A 93 -15.79 -4.42 1.29
N PRO A 94 -16.40 -3.58 2.14
CA PRO A 94 -15.75 -2.39 2.70
C PRO A 94 -14.52 -2.69 3.55
N ILE A 95 -14.32 -3.94 4.00
CA ILE A 95 -13.08 -4.37 4.67
C ILE A 95 -11.86 -4.12 3.76
N GLY A 96 -12.01 -4.27 2.44
CA GLY A 96 -10.94 -3.99 1.48
C GLY A 96 -10.55 -2.51 1.40
N ASN A 97 -11.35 -1.59 1.92
CA ASN A 97 -11.00 -0.16 1.99
C ASN A 97 -9.96 0.15 3.08
N ILE A 98 -9.80 -0.70 4.09
CA ILE A 98 -8.83 -0.50 5.18
C ILE A 98 -7.39 -0.31 4.66
N PRO A 99 -6.82 -1.23 3.86
CA PRO A 99 -5.47 -1.05 3.33
C PRO A 99 -5.37 0.14 2.35
N LEU A 100 -6.45 0.49 1.65
CA LEU A 100 -6.48 1.61 0.70
C LEU A 100 -6.41 2.96 1.42
N LEU A 101 -7.17 3.13 2.50
CA LEU A 101 -7.12 4.32 3.35
C LEU A 101 -5.74 4.48 4.00
N PHE A 102 -5.12 3.38 4.43
CA PHE A 102 -3.74 3.42 4.92
C PHE A 102 -2.75 3.82 3.82
N ASP A 103 -2.90 3.29 2.60
CA ASP A 103 -2.04 3.67 1.47
C ASP A 103 -2.21 5.16 1.11
N LEU A 104 -3.42 5.74 1.22
CA LEU A 104 -3.63 7.19 1.07
C LEU A 104 -2.91 7.98 2.16
N TYR A 105 -3.09 7.61 3.43
CA TYR A 105 -2.40 8.26 4.55
C TYR A 105 -0.88 8.19 4.37
N LYS A 106 -0.37 7.02 4.04
CA LYS A 106 1.06 6.79 3.81
C LYS A 106 1.57 7.65 2.66
N ARG A 107 0.84 7.74 1.56
CA ARG A 107 1.17 8.58 0.41
C ARG A 107 1.25 10.06 0.80
N ASP A 108 0.26 10.55 1.54
CA ASP A 108 0.23 11.95 1.99
C ASP A 108 1.40 12.27 2.92
N LEU A 109 1.70 11.37 3.87
CA LEU A 109 2.88 11.46 4.73
C LEU A 109 4.19 11.53 3.93
N ILE A 110 4.29 10.81 2.82
CA ILE A 110 5.51 10.75 2.00
C ILE A 110 5.66 12.00 1.12
N LEU A 111 4.59 12.42 0.45
CA LEU A 111 4.63 13.50 -0.54
C LEU A 111 4.51 14.88 0.10
N ASN A 112 3.65 15.03 1.11
CA ASN A 112 3.32 16.32 1.73
C ASN A 112 3.87 16.43 3.16
N GLY A 113 4.12 15.31 3.84
CA GLY A 113 4.61 15.29 5.23
C GLY A 113 6.11 15.52 5.42
N GLY A 114 6.84 15.97 4.39
CA GLY A 114 8.27 16.29 4.47
C GLY A 114 9.18 15.07 4.69
N LEU A 115 8.71 13.87 4.36
CA LEU A 115 9.47 12.63 4.54
C LEU A 115 10.52 12.44 3.43
N ILE A 116 10.29 13.04 2.26
CA ILE A 116 11.27 13.20 1.18
C ILE A 116 11.73 14.67 1.19
N ASP A 117 13.04 14.89 1.17
CA ASP A 117 13.63 16.22 0.98
C ASP A 117 13.61 16.51 -0.53
N ASP A 118 13.07 17.65 -0.96
CA ASP A 118 13.15 18.13 -2.36
C ASP A 118 14.59 18.54 -2.74
#